data_AF-A0A379WTT8-F1
#
_entry.id   AF-A0A379WTT8-F1
#
_cell.length_a   1.000
_cell.length_b   1.000
_cell.length_c   1.000
_cell.angle_alpha   90.00
_cell.angle_beta   90.00
_cell.angle_gamma   90.00
#
_symmetry.space_group_name_H-M   'P 1'
#
loop_
_entity.id
_entity.type
_entity.pdbx_description
1 polymer ?
#
loop_
_entity_poly.entity_id
_entity_poly.type
_entity_poly.pdbx_seq_one_letter_code
_entity_poly.pdbx_strand_id
1 'polypeptide(L)' 'MPEMALPVAILNRNEPAFYCVPPALYAHLMDILEDEELGRIIDERANERVIEVNIDDL' A
#
# COMPACT_ATOMS: atom_id res chain seq x y z
N MET A 1 20.71 4.02 12.73
CA MET A 1 19.52 3.19 12.55
C MET A 1 18.98 2.92 13.95
N PRO A 2 17.91 3.59 14.41
CA PRO A 2 17.29 3.22 15.67
C PRO A 2 16.77 1.79 15.54
N GLU A 3 16.76 1.03 16.64
CA GLU A 3 16.33 -0.37 16.67
C GLU A 3 14.96 -0.54 15.98
N MET A 4 14.97 -1.12 14.78
CA MET A 4 13.74 -1.45 14.07
C MET A 4 13.16 -2.70 14.74
N ALA A 5 12.13 -2.50 15.56
CA ALA A 5 11.35 -3.61 16.10
C ALA A 5 10.89 -4.51 14.95
N LEU A 6 10.87 -5.82 15.17
CA LEU A 6 10.37 -6.79 14.20
C LEU A 6 8.88 -7.07 14.48
N PRO A 7 8.09 -7.47 13.46
CA PRO A 7 6.74 -7.98 13.68
C PRO A 7 6.72 -9.12 14.69
N VAL A 8 5.74 -9.11 15.58
CA VAL A 8 5.53 -10.16 16.58
C VAL A 8 4.16 -10.78 16.39
N ALA A 9 4.10 -12.11 16.31
CA ALA A 9 2.85 -12.86 16.31
C ALA A 9 2.43 -13.19 17.75
N ILE A 10 1.18 -12.91 18.09
CA ILE A 10 0.54 -13.29 19.35
C ILE A 10 -0.30 -14.54 19.07
N LEU A 11 0.00 -15.64 19.77
CA LEU A 11 -0.67 -16.92 19.59
C LEU A 11 -1.74 -17.16 20.66
N ASN A 12 -2.86 -17.78 20.27
CA ASN A 12 -3.86 -18.36 21.15
C ASN A 12 -3.98 -19.84 20.82
N ARG A 13 -3.77 -20.73 21.80
CA ARG A 13 -3.76 -22.20 21.59
C ARG A 13 -2.82 -22.65 20.45
N ASN A 14 -1.66 -22.00 20.35
CA ASN A 14 -0.66 -22.19 19.27
C ASN A 14 -1.12 -21.75 17.87
N GLU A 15 -2.26 -21.08 17.74
CA GLU A 15 -2.71 -20.48 16.49
C GLU A 15 -2.50 -18.96 16.51
N PRO A 16 -2.04 -18.32 15.43
CA PRO A 16 -1.88 -16.87 15.38
C PRO A 16 -3.23 -16.16 15.55
N ALA A 17 -3.34 -15.37 16.61
CA ALA A 17 -4.52 -14.56 16.89
C ALA A 17 -4.33 -13.12 16.40
N PHE A 18 -3.12 -12.56 16.55
CA PHE A 18 -2.80 -11.19 16.14
C PHE A 18 -1.34 -11.05 15.68
N TYR A 19 -1.07 -10.04 14.87
CA TYR A 19 0.27 -9.61 14.50
C TYR A 19 0.48 -8.15 14.92
N CYS A 20 1.42 -7.92 15.82
CA CYS A 20 1.87 -6.57 16.18
C CYS A 20 2.96 -6.15 15.20
N VAL A 21 2.64 -5.23 14.30
CA VAL A 21 3.56 -4.70 13.29
C VAL A 21 4.05 -3.32 13.74
N PRO A 22 5.37 -3.04 13.72
CA PRO A 22 5.89 -1.71 14.00
C PRO A 22 5.27 -0.66 13.08
N PRO A 23 4.94 0.56 13.57
CA PRO A 23 4.27 1.57 12.76
C PRO A 23 4.99 1.91 11.45
N ALA A 24 6.32 2.05 11.48
CA ALA A 24 7.11 2.36 10.29
C ALA A 24 7.05 1.25 9.24
N LEU A 25 7.05 -0.01 9.67
CA LEU A 25 6.93 -1.14 8.76
C LEU A 25 5.50 -1.24 8.19
N TYR A 26 4.48 -1.02 9.02
CA TYR A 26 3.09 -1.01 8.55
C TYR A 26 2.85 0.10 7.52
N ALA A 27 3.32 1.32 7.77
CA ALA A 27 3.22 2.43 6.82
C ALA A 27 3.90 2.08 5.49
N HIS A 28 5.12 1.54 5.53
CA HIS A 28 5.82 1.12 4.32
C HIS A 28 5.07 0.02 3.54
N LEU A 29 4.43 -0.93 4.23
CA LEU A 29 3.59 -1.94 3.59
C LEU A 29 2.37 -1.30 2.90
N MET A 30 1.76 -0.28 3.50
CA MET A 30 0.64 0.45 2.89
C MET A 30 1.09 1.22 1.65
N ASP A 31 2.24 1.90 1.70
CA ASP A 31 2.79 2.64 0.55
C ASP A 31 2.98 1.72 -0.67
N ILE A 32 3.52 0.51 -0.46
CA ILE A 32 3.71 -0.48 -1.54
C ILE A 32 2.38 -0.93 -2.14
N LEU A 33 1.35 -1.14 -1.30
CA LEU A 33 0.03 -1.55 -1.76
C LEU A 33 -0.65 -0.44 -2.57
N GLU A 34 -0.51 0.81 -2.15
CA GLU A 34 -1.03 1.97 -2.88
C GLU A 34 -0.36 2.12 -4.24
N ASP A 35 0.98 1.97 -4.29
CA ASP A 35 1.73 1.99 -5.55
C ASP A 35 1.29 0.87 -6.51
N GLU A 36 1.03 -0.34 -5.99
CA GLU A 36 0.53 -1.46 -6.79
C GLU A 36 -0.86 -1.18 -7.36
N GLU A 37 -1.77 -0.64 -6.55
CA GLU A 37 -3.12 -0.26 -6.99
C GLU A 37 -3.07 0.82 -8.07
N LEU A 38 -2.24 1.84 -7.88
CA LEU A 38 -2.04 2.90 -8.87
C LEU A 38 -1.45 2.35 -10.18
N GLY A 39 -0.47 1.45 -10.09
CA GLY A 39 0.11 0.76 -11.24
C GLY A 39 -0.95 0.00 -12.04
N ARG A 40 -1.86 -0.70 -11.36
CA ARG A 40 -2.98 -1.38 -12.01
C ARG A 40 -3.91 -0.43 -12.75
N ILE A 41 -4.24 0.72 -12.16
CA ILE A 41 -5.08 1.73 -12.82
C ILE A 41 -4.38 2.26 -14.08
N ILE A 42 -3.06 2.48 -14.02
CA ILE A 42 -2.27 2.89 -15.17
C ILE A 42 -2.36 1.84 -16.28
N ASP A 43 -2.15 0.56 -15.95
CA ASP A 43 -2.21 -0.53 -16.91
C ASP A 43 -3.60 -0.67 -17.54
N GLU A 44 -4.66 -0.58 -16.73
CA GLU A 44 -6.05 -0.62 -17.18
C GLU A 44 -6.36 0.52 -18.17
N ARG A 45 -5.77 1.71 -17.96
CA ARG A 45 -5.99 2.90 -18.79
C ARG A 45 -4.97 3.10 -19.90
N ALA A 46 -3.93 2.28 -19.99
CA ALA A 46 -2.78 2.50 -20.88
C ALA A 46 -3.16 2.63 -22.38
N ASN A 47 -4.29 2.03 -22.78
CA ASN A 47 -4.78 2.03 -24.17
C ASN A 47 -6.08 2.83 -24.36
N GLU A 48 -6.52 3.57 -23.35
CA GLU A 48 -7.69 4.42 -23.47
C GLU A 48 -7.42 5.63 -24.37
N ARG A 49 -8.49 6.21 -24.92
CA ARG A 49 -8.39 7.42 -25.72
C ARG A 49 -7.98 8.59 -24.83
N VAL A 50 -6.87 9.24 -25.17
CA VAL A 50 -6.47 10.51 -24.55
C VAL A 50 -7.45 11.61 -24.97
N ILE A 51 -7.97 12.34 -23.99
CA ILE A 51 -8.81 13.52 -24.18
C ILE A 51 -8.06 14.71 -23.60
N GLU A 52 -7.69 15.65 -24.46
CA GLU A 52 -7.09 16.91 -24.03
C GLU A 52 -8.16 17.80 -23.42
N VAL A 53 -7.89 18.33 -22.23
CA VAL A 53 -8.78 19.23 -21.49
C VAL A 53 -7.97 20.42 -21.00
N ASN A 54 -8.57 21.61 -21.06
CA ASN A 54 -8.01 22.83 -20.48
C ASN A 54 -8.75 23.12 -19.18
N ILE A 55 -7.99 23.39 -18.11
CA ILE A 55 -8.56 23.64 -16.79
C ILE A 55 -9.32 24.97 -16.73
N ASP A 56 -8.96 25.94 -17.57
CA ASP A 56 -9.62 27.25 -17.64
C ASP A 56 -11.00 27.18 -18.33
N ASP A 57 -11.33 26.04 -18.95
CA ASP A 57 -12.58 25.80 -19.68
C ASP A 57 -13.61 24.98 -18.86
N LEU A 58 -13.33 24.69 -17.58
CA LEU A 58 -14.24 24.05 -16.60
C LEU A 58 -15.04 25.08 -15.79
#